data_AF-A0A1F2R7S7-F1
#
_entry.id   AF-A0A1F2R7S7-F1
#
_cell.length_a   1.000
_cell.length_b   1.000
_cell.length_c   1.000
_cell.angle_alpha   90.00
_cell.angle_beta   90.00
_cell.angle_gamma   90.00
#
_symmetry.space_group_name_H-M   'P 1'
#
loop_
_entity.id
_entity.type
_entity.pdbx_description
1 polymer ?
#
loop_
_entity_poly.entity_id
_entity_poly.type
_entity_poly.pdbx_seq_one_letter_code
_entity_poly.pdbx_strand_id
1 'polypeptide(L)'
;MQTRFVGNFSAGGGVPAPRIRRGFRQRLAPGVALITALLLAGTPAVVGQQTPTARGNQEASAGSGPRVAVGEINGSPGSGLMVPLYFTPDPRAPLRAITVDIDYVSNSLKFQKASRGIVTEQVGADLSTTLTDGKPDARKITRSKLRVAVAIPEREPKQGLPEGLLAYLLFQVSTDAKAFAIRLNTSVVSAETIQNPPQKVAKVNTAPGLVVVELADMLPEGTCFFFNH
;
A
#
# COMPACT_ATOMS: atom_id res chain seq x y z
N MET A 1 11.24 -46.45 23.92
CA MET A 1 12.42 -45.74 24.44
C MET A 1 12.05 -44.27 24.62
N GLN A 2 11.90 -43.84 25.87
CA GLN A 2 11.41 -42.52 26.26
C GLN A 2 12.60 -41.71 26.77
N THR A 3 12.95 -40.62 26.10
CA THR A 3 13.95 -39.67 26.57
C THR A 3 13.27 -38.36 26.92
N ARG A 4 13.14 -38.12 28.23
CA ARG A 4 12.75 -36.83 28.81
C ARG A 4 13.94 -35.87 28.69
N PHE A 5 13.75 -34.73 28.04
CA PHE A 5 14.68 -33.62 28.10
C PHE A 5 14.14 -32.57 29.07
N VAL A 6 14.82 -32.40 30.19
CA VAL A 6 14.60 -31.34 31.18
C VAL A 6 15.71 -30.32 30.96
N GLY A 7 15.35 -29.12 30.53
CA GLY A 7 16.29 -28.02 30.29
C GLY A 7 15.80 -26.74 30.96
N ASN A 8 16.24 -26.55 32.21
CA ASN A 8 16.20 -25.28 32.94
C ASN A 8 17.08 -24.27 32.21
N PHE A 9 16.57 -23.07 31.90
CA PHE A 9 17.42 -21.93 31.58
C PHE A 9 17.03 -20.69 32.37
N SER A 10 18.09 -20.09 32.86
CA SER A 10 18.17 -19.17 33.98
C SER A 10 17.70 -17.76 33.62
N ALA A 11 17.01 -17.14 34.57
CA ALA A 11 16.76 -15.70 34.61
C ALA A 11 18.07 -14.95 34.93
N GLY A 12 18.27 -13.78 34.33
CA GLY A 12 19.28 -12.83 34.78
C GLY A 12 19.79 -11.92 33.66
N GLY A 13 19.47 -10.62 33.75
CA GLY A 13 20.07 -9.61 32.87
C GLY A 13 19.25 -8.33 32.77
N GLY A 14 18.97 -7.68 33.90
CA GLY A 14 18.43 -6.33 33.91
C GLY A 14 19.46 -5.33 33.39
N VAL A 15 19.17 -4.71 32.24
CA VAL A 15 19.97 -3.60 31.70
C VAL A 15 19.32 -2.28 32.13
N PRO A 16 20.03 -1.37 32.82
CA PRO A 16 19.50 -0.07 33.19
C PRO A 16 19.39 0.86 31.99
N ALA A 17 18.23 1.51 31.84
CA ALA A 17 17.96 2.48 30.79
C ALA A 17 18.68 3.82 31.01
N PRO A 18 19.25 4.46 29.96
CA PRO A 18 19.79 5.80 30.06
C PRO A 18 18.69 6.87 30.10
N ARG A 19 18.65 7.64 31.20
CA ARG A 19 17.87 8.88 31.33
C ARG A 19 18.47 9.96 30.43
N ILE A 20 17.80 10.30 29.34
CA ILE A 20 18.08 11.52 28.57
C ILE A 20 17.10 12.62 29.00
N ARG A 21 17.58 13.53 29.85
CA ARG A 21 17.01 14.87 30.07
C ARG A 21 17.71 15.85 29.13
N ARG A 22 16.94 16.63 28.38
CA ARG A 22 17.21 18.00 27.86
C ARG A 22 16.00 18.32 26.96
N GLY A 23 15.06 19.19 27.30
CA GLY A 23 15.27 20.54 27.79
C GLY A 23 15.49 21.49 26.62
N PHE A 24 14.54 21.57 25.67
CA PHE A 24 14.59 22.53 24.57
C PHE A 24 13.40 23.48 24.68
N ARG A 25 13.65 24.64 25.32
CA ARG A 25 12.78 25.81 25.25
C ARG A 25 13.10 26.53 23.93
N GLN A 26 12.23 26.42 22.94
CA GLN A 26 12.25 27.35 21.81
C GLN A 26 11.38 28.56 22.15
N ARG A 27 12.04 29.73 22.17
CA ARG A 27 11.42 31.05 22.30
C ARG A 27 10.66 31.36 21.03
N LEU A 28 9.38 31.68 21.16
CA LEU A 28 8.56 32.32 20.13
C LEU A 28 9.00 33.77 19.99
N ALA A 29 9.36 34.18 18.77
CA ALA A 29 9.49 35.58 18.40
C ALA A 29 8.23 36.01 17.61
N PRO A 30 7.58 37.12 17.94
CA PRO A 30 6.51 37.70 17.14
C PRO A 30 7.11 38.57 16.04
N GLY A 31 7.06 38.08 14.80
CA GLY A 31 7.49 38.81 13.61
C GLY A 31 6.30 39.08 12.69
N VAL A 32 5.67 40.22 12.87
CA VAL A 32 4.67 40.80 11.96
C VAL A 32 5.40 41.21 10.68
N ALA A 33 4.99 40.66 9.53
CA ALA A 33 5.34 41.20 8.23
C ALA A 33 4.08 41.20 7.35
N LEU A 34 3.46 42.38 7.29
CA LEU A 34 2.44 42.78 6.36
C LEU A 34 3.08 42.81 4.96
N ILE A 35 2.64 41.95 4.03
CA ILE A 35 3.03 42.09 2.61
C ILE A 35 1.76 42.22 1.78
N THR A 36 1.68 43.41 1.20
CA THR A 36 0.68 43.99 0.34
C THR A 36 0.55 43.20 -0.97
N ALA A 37 -0.70 43.07 -1.41
CA ALA A 37 -1.10 42.45 -2.66
C ALA A 37 -0.52 43.15 -3.89
N LEU A 38 -0.14 42.35 -4.89
CA LEU A 38 -0.04 42.77 -6.29
C LEU A 38 -0.77 41.75 -7.15
N LEU A 39 -2.01 42.07 -7.53
CA LEU A 39 -2.77 41.34 -8.54
C LEU A 39 -2.19 41.68 -9.91
N LEU A 40 -1.49 40.72 -10.52
CA LEU A 40 -1.20 40.70 -11.95
C LEU A 40 -2.12 39.67 -12.61
N ALA A 41 -3.11 40.18 -13.32
CA ALA A 41 -3.97 39.40 -14.21
C ALA A 41 -3.16 38.92 -15.42
N GLY A 42 -2.70 37.67 -15.38
CA GLY A 42 -2.19 36.94 -16.53
C GLY A 42 -3.14 35.79 -16.82
N THR A 43 -3.77 35.80 -18.00
CA THR A 43 -4.56 34.67 -18.50
C THR A 43 -3.61 33.56 -18.93
N PRO A 44 -3.55 32.40 -18.26
CA PRO A 44 -2.80 31.27 -18.78
C PRO A 44 -3.53 30.69 -19.98
N ALA A 45 -2.81 30.60 -21.10
CA ALA A 45 -3.20 29.75 -22.21
C ALA A 45 -3.38 28.32 -21.68
N VAL A 46 -4.58 27.77 -21.86
CA VAL A 46 -4.93 26.39 -21.53
C VAL A 46 -4.13 25.47 -22.45
N VAL A 47 -2.93 25.08 -22.01
CA VAL A 47 -2.23 23.93 -22.57
C VAL A 47 -2.97 22.71 -22.06
N GLY A 48 -3.57 21.97 -23.01
CA GLY A 48 -4.35 20.76 -22.75
C GLY A 48 -3.52 19.73 -22.00
N GLN A 49 -3.67 19.74 -20.68
CA GLN A 49 -3.15 18.73 -19.79
C GLN A 49 -4.00 17.47 -20.04
N GLN A 50 -3.49 16.58 -20.88
CA GLN A 50 -3.99 15.21 -21.02
C GLN A 50 -3.90 14.57 -19.63
N THR A 51 -5.01 14.64 -18.93
CA THR A 51 -5.21 13.88 -17.71
C THR A 51 -5.24 12.43 -18.17
N PRO A 52 -4.38 11.53 -17.66
CA PRO A 52 -4.51 10.12 -17.96
C PRO A 52 -5.90 9.70 -17.50
N THR A 53 -6.78 9.42 -18.47
CA THR A 53 -8.05 8.75 -18.23
C THR A 53 -7.73 7.43 -17.55
N ALA A 54 -7.84 7.41 -16.22
CA ALA A 54 -7.99 6.19 -15.45
C ALA A 54 -9.23 5.49 -16.02
N ARG A 55 -9.00 4.58 -16.96
CA ARG A 55 -10.04 3.78 -17.60
C ARG A 55 -10.52 2.82 -16.53
N GLY A 56 -11.49 3.27 -15.75
CA GLY A 56 -12.19 2.49 -14.75
C GLY A 56 -12.96 1.37 -15.42
N ASN A 57 -12.28 0.27 -15.68
CA ASN A 57 -12.90 -1.03 -15.89
C ASN A 57 -12.64 -1.88 -14.64
N GLN A 58 -13.38 -1.57 -13.57
CA GLN A 58 -13.58 -2.54 -12.51
C GLN A 58 -15.09 -2.76 -12.39
N GLU A 59 -15.60 -3.60 -13.30
CA GLU A 59 -16.92 -4.19 -13.16
C GLU A 59 -16.90 -5.05 -11.89
N ALA A 60 -17.31 -4.42 -10.80
CA ALA A 60 -17.49 -5.04 -9.51
C ALA A 60 -18.59 -6.09 -9.65
N SER A 61 -18.20 -7.35 -9.75
CA SER A 61 -19.11 -8.42 -9.35
C SER A 61 -19.54 -8.10 -7.93
N ALA A 62 -20.82 -7.74 -7.77
CA ALA A 62 -21.44 -7.32 -6.53
C ALA A 62 -21.60 -8.53 -5.58
N GLY A 63 -20.49 -9.12 -5.18
CA GLY A 63 -20.45 -10.06 -4.08
C GLY A 63 -20.88 -9.33 -2.81
N SER A 64 -21.92 -9.82 -2.14
CA SER A 64 -22.28 -9.33 -0.82
C SER A 64 -21.11 -9.57 0.15
N GLY A 65 -20.70 -8.52 0.86
CA GLY A 65 -19.63 -8.59 1.87
C GLY A 65 -18.45 -7.64 1.61
N PRO A 66 -17.56 -7.50 2.60
CA PRO A 66 -16.44 -6.58 2.51
C PRO A 66 -15.46 -7.03 1.42
N ARG A 67 -14.80 -6.08 0.77
CA ARG A 67 -13.87 -6.33 -0.34
C ARG A 67 -12.57 -5.58 -0.16
N VAL A 68 -11.46 -6.22 -0.53
CA VAL A 68 -10.15 -5.61 -0.69
C VAL A 68 -9.72 -5.71 -2.15
N ALA A 69 -9.16 -4.65 -2.70
CA ALA A 69 -8.65 -4.64 -4.06
C ALA A 69 -7.26 -4.01 -4.13
N VAL A 70 -6.33 -4.64 -4.85
CA VAL A 70 -5.06 -4.01 -5.21
C VAL A 70 -5.20 -3.41 -6.60
N GLY A 71 -4.74 -2.18 -6.78
CA GLY A 71 -4.83 -1.47 -8.06
C GLY A 71 -3.93 -2.03 -9.15
N GLU A 72 -4.20 -1.57 -10.36
CA GLU A 72 -3.35 -1.76 -11.53
C GLU A 72 -2.46 -0.54 -11.75
N ILE A 73 -1.20 -0.76 -12.11
CA ILE A 73 -0.25 0.32 -12.43
C ILE A 73 0.72 -0.10 -13.52
N ASN A 74 1.10 0.87 -14.35
CA ASN A 74 2.13 0.71 -15.37
C ASN A 74 3.42 1.38 -14.90
N GLY A 75 4.56 0.81 -15.29
CA GLY A 75 5.88 1.29 -14.91
C GLY A 75 6.93 0.99 -15.96
N SER A 76 8.07 1.68 -15.87
CA SER A 76 9.27 1.37 -16.66
C SER A 76 10.34 0.71 -15.78
N PRO A 77 11.33 0.02 -16.35
CA PRO A 77 12.50 -0.42 -15.61
C PRO A 77 13.14 0.75 -14.83
N GLY A 78 13.55 0.48 -13.59
CA GLY A 78 14.13 1.49 -12.70
C GLY A 78 13.12 2.49 -12.08
N SER A 79 11.83 2.43 -12.41
CA SER A 79 10.83 3.32 -11.81
C SER A 79 10.37 2.89 -10.41
N GLY A 80 10.03 3.89 -9.59
CA GLY A 80 9.29 3.69 -8.35
C GLY A 80 7.79 3.68 -8.62
N LEU A 81 7.07 2.67 -8.13
CA LEU A 81 5.64 2.49 -8.32
C LEU A 81 4.89 2.65 -7.01
N MET A 82 3.73 3.30 -7.07
CA MET A 82 2.85 3.50 -5.93
C MET A 82 1.54 2.76 -6.18
N VAL A 83 1.46 1.50 -5.76
CA VAL A 83 0.31 0.63 -5.98
C VAL A 83 -0.74 0.87 -4.89
N PRO A 84 -1.98 1.27 -5.23
CA PRO A 84 -3.02 1.52 -4.23
C PRO A 84 -3.66 0.22 -3.72
N LEU A 85 -3.95 0.16 -2.42
CA LEU A 85 -4.74 -0.89 -1.75
C LEU A 85 -6.07 -0.29 -1.28
N TYR A 86 -7.17 -0.72 -1.88
CA TYR A 86 -8.52 -0.25 -1.59
C TYR A 86 -9.31 -1.22 -0.71
N PHE A 87 -10.26 -0.66 0.04
CA PHE A 87 -11.24 -1.37 0.84
C PHE A 87 -12.65 -0.86 0.55
N THR A 88 -13.59 -1.80 0.41
CA THR A 88 -15.02 -1.55 0.34
C THR A 88 -15.67 -2.26 1.53
N PRO A 89 -16.27 -1.56 2.50
CA PRO A 89 -16.85 -2.15 3.69
C PRO A 89 -18.15 -2.89 3.36
N ASP A 90 -18.53 -3.81 4.24
CA ASP A 90 -19.91 -4.29 4.36
C ASP A 90 -20.62 -3.47 5.45
N PRO A 91 -21.67 -2.71 5.12
CA PRO A 91 -22.43 -1.93 6.10
C PRO A 91 -23.00 -2.78 7.24
N ARG A 92 -23.21 -4.09 7.03
CA ARG A 92 -23.75 -5.03 8.03
C ARG A 92 -22.68 -5.55 8.99
N ALA A 93 -21.41 -5.46 8.61
CA ALA A 93 -20.28 -5.99 9.36
C ALA A 93 -19.07 -5.04 9.29
N PRO A 94 -19.15 -3.85 9.91
CA PRO A 94 -18.05 -2.90 9.94
C PRO A 94 -16.81 -3.53 10.58
N LEU A 95 -15.69 -3.46 9.86
CA LEU A 95 -14.41 -4.02 10.28
C LEU A 95 -13.62 -2.99 11.09
N ARG A 96 -13.02 -3.41 12.20
CA ARG A 96 -12.02 -2.61 12.92
C ARG A 96 -10.59 -2.92 12.48
N ALA A 97 -10.35 -4.14 11.98
CA ALA A 97 -9.02 -4.59 11.60
C ALA A 97 -9.09 -5.55 10.42
N ILE A 98 -8.07 -5.50 9.56
CA ILE A 98 -7.91 -6.37 8.41
C ILE A 98 -6.43 -6.68 8.18
N THR A 99 -6.11 -7.95 7.90
CA THR A 99 -4.78 -8.41 7.51
C THR A 99 -4.87 -9.08 6.15
N VAL A 100 -4.04 -8.62 5.21
CA VAL A 100 -4.02 -9.05 3.81
C VAL A 100 -2.62 -9.55 3.47
N ASP A 101 -2.53 -10.73 2.86
CA ASP A 101 -1.31 -11.23 2.24
C ASP A 101 -1.36 -10.94 0.72
N ILE A 102 -0.26 -10.41 0.20
CA ILE A 102 -0.06 -10.09 -1.22
C ILE A 102 1.16 -10.87 -1.71
N ASP A 103 0.93 -11.87 -2.56
CA ASP A 103 1.97 -12.70 -3.16
C ASP A 103 2.33 -12.18 -4.56
N TYR A 104 3.62 -11.97 -4.81
CA TYR A 104 4.14 -11.46 -6.09
C TYR A 104 5.52 -12.02 -6.44
N VAL A 105 5.88 -11.93 -7.72
CA VAL A 105 7.22 -12.33 -8.22
C VAL A 105 8.21 -11.20 -7.95
N SER A 106 9.23 -11.46 -7.14
CA SER A 106 10.13 -10.42 -6.64
C SER A 106 11.49 -10.34 -7.33
N ASN A 107 11.68 -11.08 -8.43
CA ASN A 107 12.88 -10.99 -9.27
C ASN A 107 13.05 -9.58 -9.85
N SER A 108 11.95 -8.97 -10.30
CA SER A 108 11.97 -7.69 -11.03
C SER A 108 11.17 -6.58 -10.34
N LEU A 109 10.57 -6.88 -9.19
CA LEU A 109 9.77 -5.95 -8.40
C LEU A 109 10.17 -6.09 -6.93
N LYS A 110 10.56 -5.00 -6.28
CA LYS A 110 10.98 -5.00 -4.87
C LYS A 110 10.10 -4.09 -4.05
N PHE A 111 9.48 -4.63 -3.00
CA PHE A 111 8.76 -3.80 -2.04
C PHE A 111 9.73 -2.91 -1.27
N GLN A 112 9.39 -1.63 -1.14
CA GLN A 112 10.19 -0.64 -0.42
C GLN A 112 9.58 -0.33 0.94
N LYS A 113 8.32 0.11 0.93
CA LYS A 113 7.56 0.49 2.14
C LYS A 113 6.07 0.58 1.82
N ALA A 114 5.25 0.67 2.85
CA ALA A 114 3.87 1.10 2.72
C ALA A 114 3.69 2.47 3.38
N SER A 115 2.74 3.25 2.86
CA SER A 115 2.30 4.52 3.45
C SER A 115 0.80 4.47 3.67
N ARG A 116 0.31 5.16 4.69
CA ARG A 116 -1.12 5.21 5.00
C ARG A 116 -1.87 5.84 3.83
N GLY A 117 -3.03 5.28 3.49
CA GLY A 117 -3.98 5.88 2.59
C GLY A 117 -4.94 6.78 3.35
N ILE A 118 -5.72 7.58 2.60
CA ILE A 118 -6.58 8.61 3.16
C ILE A 118 -7.55 8.09 4.23
N VAL A 119 -8.12 6.90 4.04
CA VAL A 119 -9.11 6.36 4.98
C VAL A 119 -8.45 5.85 6.26
N THR A 120 -7.23 5.33 6.16
CA THR A 120 -6.44 4.89 7.31
C THR A 120 -5.99 6.09 8.15
N GLU A 121 -5.60 7.20 7.52
CA GLU A 121 -5.29 8.44 8.24
C GLU A 121 -6.52 9.05 8.90
N GLN A 122 -7.66 9.08 8.19
CA GLN A 122 -8.90 9.67 8.68
C GLN A 122 -9.41 9.03 9.98
N VAL A 123 -9.27 7.71 10.12
CA VAL A 123 -9.68 6.99 11.34
C VAL A 123 -8.54 6.74 12.32
N GLY A 124 -7.34 7.30 12.07
CA GLY A 124 -6.18 7.10 12.93
C GLY A 124 -5.74 5.64 13.06
N ALA A 125 -6.00 4.81 12.04
CA ALA A 125 -5.66 3.41 12.08
C ALA A 125 -4.15 3.18 11.94
N ASP A 126 -3.67 2.15 12.62
CA ASP A 126 -2.31 1.66 12.50
C ASP A 126 -2.14 0.86 11.20
N LEU A 127 -1.00 1.07 10.55
CA LEU A 127 -0.57 0.34 9.36
C LEU A 127 0.76 -0.32 9.67
N SER A 128 0.84 -1.63 9.46
CA SER A 128 2.08 -2.39 9.60
C SER A 128 2.27 -3.35 8.43
N THR A 129 3.53 -3.63 8.11
CA THR A 129 3.88 -4.52 7.00
C THR A 129 4.99 -5.48 7.37
N THR A 130 4.89 -6.73 6.92
CA THR A 130 5.94 -7.74 7.05
C THR A 130 6.19 -8.36 5.69
N LEU A 131 7.44 -8.35 5.23
CA LEU A 131 7.86 -9.01 3.99
C LEU A 131 8.49 -10.36 4.32
N THR A 132 8.08 -11.41 3.61
CA THR A 132 8.70 -12.73 3.68
C THR A 132 9.10 -13.15 2.27
N ASP A 133 10.40 -13.34 2.05
CA ASP A 133 10.91 -13.83 0.78
C ASP A 133 10.86 -15.37 0.75
N GLY A 134 10.28 -15.90 -0.33
CA GLY A 134 10.29 -17.32 -0.61
C GLY A 134 11.65 -17.79 -1.12
N LYS A 135 11.85 -19.11 -1.13
CA LYS A 135 13.01 -19.70 -1.81
C LYS A 135 12.80 -19.63 -3.34
N PRO A 136 13.85 -19.43 -4.14
CA PRO A 136 13.76 -19.55 -5.59
C PRO A 136 13.27 -20.95 -5.98
N ASP A 137 12.37 -21.02 -6.95
CA ASP A 137 11.91 -22.29 -7.50
C ASP A 137 12.93 -22.90 -8.50
N ALA A 138 12.59 -24.04 -9.11
CA ALA A 138 13.44 -24.70 -10.12
C ALA A 138 13.76 -23.82 -11.34
N ARG A 139 12.98 -22.76 -11.57
CA ARG A 139 13.17 -21.77 -12.65
C ARG A 139 13.90 -20.52 -12.16
N LYS A 140 14.43 -20.52 -10.93
CA LYS A 140 15.07 -19.38 -10.25
C LYS A 140 14.11 -18.19 -10.06
N ILE A 141 12.80 -18.45 -9.99
CA ILE A 141 11.79 -17.43 -9.72
C ILE A 141 11.59 -17.37 -8.20
N THR A 142 11.84 -16.21 -7.63
CA THR A 142 11.57 -15.90 -6.23
C THR A 142 10.20 -15.26 -6.13
N ARG A 143 9.36 -15.79 -5.23
CA ARG A 143 8.09 -15.19 -4.86
C ARG A 143 8.19 -14.62 -3.46
N SER A 144 7.73 -13.40 -3.27
CA SER A 144 7.68 -12.77 -1.96
C SER A 144 6.23 -12.59 -1.54
N LYS A 145 6.00 -12.72 -0.23
CA LYS A 145 4.72 -12.51 0.42
C LYS A 145 4.81 -11.26 1.27
N LEU A 146 4.02 -10.25 0.91
CA LEU A 146 3.86 -9.03 1.69
C LEU A 146 2.58 -9.15 2.53
N ARG A 147 2.73 -9.16 3.85
CA ARG A 147 1.62 -9.06 4.79
C ARG A 147 1.39 -7.59 5.14
N VAL A 148 0.17 -7.11 4.96
CA VAL A 148 -0.27 -5.75 5.31
C VAL A 148 -1.37 -5.87 6.36
N ALA A 149 -1.18 -5.25 7.52
CA ALA A 149 -2.19 -5.21 8.56
C ALA A 149 -2.60 -3.76 8.86
N VAL A 150 -3.91 -3.51 8.81
CA VAL A 150 -4.54 -2.23 9.16
C VAL A 150 -5.48 -2.46 10.33
N ALA A 151 -5.34 -1.69 11.41
CA ALA A 151 -6.18 -1.85 12.60
C ALA A 151 -6.47 -0.50 13.28
N ILE A 152 -7.71 -0.29 13.66
CA ILE A 152 -8.10 0.84 14.52
C ILE A 152 -7.66 0.50 15.95
N PRO A 153 -6.82 1.32 16.60
CA PRO A 153 -6.24 1.00 17.91
C PRO A 153 -7.24 1.10 19.07
N GLU A 154 -8.37 1.80 18.88
CA GLU A 154 -9.39 1.90 19.92
C GLU A 154 -10.04 0.54 20.23
N ARG A 155 -10.26 0.29 21.53
CA ARG A 155 -10.89 -0.95 21.99
C ARG A 155 -12.34 -1.09 21.53
N GLU A 156 -13.07 0.02 21.52
CA GLU A 156 -14.49 0.13 21.16
C GLU A 156 -14.69 1.28 20.15
N PRO A 157 -14.28 1.07 18.88
CA PRO A 157 -14.39 2.11 17.87
C PRO A 157 -15.86 2.35 17.50
N LYS A 158 -16.25 3.62 17.35
CA LYS A 158 -17.62 4.01 16.98
C LYS A 158 -17.97 3.69 15.51
N GLN A 159 -16.95 3.58 14.68
CA GLN A 159 -17.06 3.32 13.24
C GLN A 159 -15.98 2.31 12.82
N GLY A 160 -16.28 1.52 11.80
CA GLY A 160 -15.30 0.66 11.16
C GLY A 160 -14.38 1.42 10.21
N LEU A 161 -13.51 0.67 9.52
CA LEU A 161 -12.71 1.18 8.42
C LEU A 161 -13.64 1.74 7.32
N PRO A 162 -13.42 2.99 6.85
CA PRO A 162 -14.24 3.58 5.80
C PRO A 162 -13.95 2.94 4.44
N GLU A 163 -14.87 3.14 3.49
CA GLU A 163 -14.57 2.86 2.08
C GLU A 163 -13.47 3.78 1.56
N GLY A 164 -12.54 3.20 0.80
CA GLY A 164 -11.55 3.94 0.03
C GLY A 164 -10.16 3.35 0.15
N LEU A 165 -9.15 4.21 0.04
CA LEU A 165 -7.75 3.82 -0.02
C LEU A 165 -7.16 3.57 1.38
N LEU A 166 -6.85 2.30 1.69
CA LEU A 166 -6.18 1.88 2.92
C LEU A 166 -4.70 2.24 2.93
N ALA A 167 -3.98 1.93 1.85
CA ALA A 167 -2.54 2.10 1.81
C ALA A 167 -2.01 2.34 0.40
N TYR A 168 -0.88 3.04 0.33
CA TYR A 168 -0.02 3.09 -0.84
C TYR A 168 1.14 2.11 -0.63
N LEU A 169 1.26 1.12 -1.50
CA LEU A 169 2.34 0.14 -1.49
C LEU A 169 3.43 0.59 -2.47
N LEU A 170 4.60 0.95 -1.95
CA LEU A 170 5.70 1.44 -2.77
C LEU A 170 6.58 0.27 -3.20
N PHE A 171 6.76 0.15 -4.51
CA PHE A 171 7.62 -0.84 -5.14
C PHE A 171 8.68 -0.14 -5.98
N GLN A 172 9.78 -0.84 -6.22
CA GLN A 172 10.84 -0.47 -7.13
C GLN A 172 10.92 -1.54 -8.23
N VAL A 173 10.81 -1.12 -9.48
CA VAL A 173 11.07 -1.99 -10.63
C VAL A 173 12.59 -2.10 -10.83
N SER A 174 13.09 -3.31 -11.07
CA SER A 174 14.51 -3.51 -11.40
C SER A 174 14.89 -2.73 -12.66
N THR A 175 16.12 -2.22 -12.73
CA THR A 175 16.67 -1.60 -13.94
C THR A 175 16.82 -2.60 -15.08
N ASP A 176 17.00 -3.88 -14.75
CA ASP A 176 17.19 -4.97 -15.72
C ASP A 176 15.86 -5.68 -16.07
N ALA A 177 14.73 -5.09 -15.68
CA ALA A 177 13.41 -5.64 -15.96
C ALA A 177 13.12 -5.63 -17.47
N LYS A 178 12.64 -6.75 -17.98
CA LYS A 178 12.08 -6.85 -19.34
C LYS A 178 10.63 -6.39 -19.34
N ALA A 179 10.01 -6.26 -20.52
CA ALA A 179 8.57 -6.09 -20.60
C ALA A 179 7.85 -7.35 -20.07
N PHE A 180 6.97 -7.20 -19.08
CA PHE A 180 6.16 -8.28 -18.51
C PHE A 180 5.01 -7.72 -17.66
N ALA A 181 4.07 -8.59 -17.29
CA ALA A 181 3.03 -8.29 -16.32
C ALA A 181 3.18 -9.15 -15.05
N ILE A 182 3.24 -8.53 -13.87
CA ILE A 182 3.25 -9.20 -12.57
C ILE A 182 1.87 -9.07 -11.94
N ARG A 183 1.22 -10.22 -11.70
CA ARG A 183 -0.01 -10.27 -10.92
C ARG A 183 0.29 -10.22 -9.42
N LEU A 184 -0.40 -9.33 -8.71
CA LEU A 184 -0.35 -9.21 -7.25
C LEU A 184 -1.50 -10.02 -6.66
N ASN A 185 -1.25 -11.25 -6.26
CA ASN A 185 -2.29 -12.14 -5.76
C ASN A 185 -2.61 -11.82 -4.31
N THR A 186 -3.85 -11.42 -4.06
CA THR A 186 -4.33 -10.98 -2.76
C THR A 186 -5.10 -12.09 -2.06
N SER A 187 -4.87 -12.27 -0.76
CA SER A 187 -5.70 -13.10 0.11
C SER A 187 -5.87 -12.44 1.47
N VAL A 188 -7.05 -12.59 2.08
CA VAL A 188 -7.30 -12.05 3.44
C VAL A 188 -6.95 -13.12 4.47
N VAL A 189 -6.06 -12.77 5.40
CA VAL A 189 -5.61 -13.64 6.49
C VAL A 189 -6.57 -13.56 7.66
N SER A 190 -7.00 -12.34 8.01
CA SER A 190 -7.95 -12.10 9.08
C SER A 190 -8.70 -10.79 8.86
N ALA A 191 -9.92 -10.75 9.37
CA ALA A 191 -10.74 -9.55 9.44
C ALA A 191 -11.56 -9.61 10.73
N GLU A 192 -11.61 -8.52 11.48
CA GLU A 192 -12.29 -8.42 12.76
C GLU A 192 -13.33 -7.31 12.74
N THR A 193 -14.52 -7.56 13.27
CA THR A 193 -15.59 -6.55 13.41
C THR A 193 -15.32 -5.61 14.59
N ILE A 194 -16.04 -4.48 14.62
CA ILE A 194 -15.99 -3.51 15.73
C ILE A 194 -16.62 -4.00 17.05
N GLN A 195 -17.20 -5.21 17.08
CA GLN A 195 -17.91 -5.73 18.26
C GLN A 195 -16.95 -6.01 19.42
N ASN A 196 -17.47 -6.06 20.65
CA ASN A 196 -16.70 -6.39 21.85
C ASN A 196 -17.31 -7.66 22.51
N PRO A 197 -16.65 -8.83 22.43
CA PRO A 197 -15.33 -9.06 21.84
C PRO A 197 -15.34 -9.00 20.29
N PRO A 198 -14.20 -8.70 19.65
CA PRO A 198 -14.08 -8.68 18.19
C PRO A 198 -14.44 -10.02 17.57
N GLN A 199 -15.32 -10.01 16.58
CA GLN A 199 -15.71 -11.22 15.86
C GLN A 199 -14.95 -11.34 14.54
N LYS A 200 -14.50 -12.56 14.21
CA LYS A 200 -13.84 -12.83 12.94
C LYS A 200 -14.86 -12.87 11.81
N VAL A 201 -14.56 -12.20 10.71
CA VAL A 201 -15.37 -12.28 9.48
C VAL A 201 -14.86 -13.42 8.62
N ALA A 202 -15.74 -14.39 8.33
CA ALA A 202 -15.36 -15.63 7.66
C ALA A 202 -14.92 -15.44 6.19
N LYS A 203 -15.43 -14.40 5.52
CA LYS A 203 -15.15 -14.16 4.10
C LYS A 203 -15.01 -12.67 3.83
N VAL A 204 -13.86 -12.31 3.26
CA VAL A 204 -13.62 -10.99 2.65
C VAL A 204 -13.26 -11.24 1.21
N ASN A 205 -13.97 -10.57 0.29
CA ASN A 205 -13.72 -10.71 -1.13
C ASN A 205 -12.40 -10.01 -1.49
N THR A 206 -11.65 -10.56 -2.44
CA THR A 206 -10.36 -9.99 -2.84
C THR A 206 -10.28 -9.84 -4.35
N ALA A 207 -9.73 -8.72 -4.82
CA ALA A 207 -9.39 -8.51 -6.22
C ALA A 207 -7.87 -8.34 -6.37
N PRO A 208 -7.21 -9.17 -7.19
CA PRO A 208 -5.78 -9.08 -7.40
C PRO A 208 -5.44 -7.80 -8.18
N GLY A 209 -4.22 -7.30 -7.95
CA GLY A 209 -3.67 -6.19 -8.72
C GLY A 209 -2.80 -6.66 -9.88
N LEU A 210 -2.37 -5.70 -10.69
CA LEU A 210 -1.51 -5.94 -11.84
C LEU A 210 -0.44 -4.84 -11.94
N VAL A 211 0.81 -5.23 -12.14
CA VAL A 211 1.90 -4.32 -12.46
C VAL A 211 2.38 -4.65 -13.86
N VAL A 212 2.22 -3.72 -14.80
CA VAL A 212 2.71 -3.87 -16.17
C VAL A 212 4.00 -3.08 -16.33
N VAL A 213 5.08 -3.76 -16.72
CA VAL A 213 6.35 -3.12 -17.02
C VAL A 213 6.46 -2.96 -18.53
N GLU A 214 6.58 -1.72 -18.99
CA GLU A 214 6.68 -1.33 -20.39
C GLU A 214 8.10 -0.80 -20.69
N LEU A 215 8.61 -1.10 -21.90
CA LEU A 215 9.88 -0.56 -22.38
C LEU A 215 9.61 0.66 -23.25
N ALA A 216 10.25 1.79 -22.94
CA ALA A 216 10.06 3.06 -23.63
C ALA A 216 10.47 3.00 -25.12
N ASP A 217 11.38 2.10 -25.49
CA ASP A 217 11.99 2.02 -26.82
C ASP A 217 11.22 1.15 -27.83
N MET A 218 9.95 0.85 -27.56
CA MET A 218 9.06 0.16 -28.52
C MET A 218 8.07 1.13 -29.18
N LEU A 219 8.43 2.41 -29.32
CA LEU A 219 7.73 3.30 -30.24
C LEU A 219 8.04 2.82 -31.68
N PRO A 220 7.03 2.54 -32.52
CA PRO A 220 7.30 2.20 -33.91
C PRO A 220 8.02 3.38 -34.55
N GLU A 221 9.28 3.16 -34.94
CA GLU A 221 10.05 4.16 -35.66
C GLU A 221 9.28 4.55 -36.93
N GLY A 222 8.67 5.74 -36.90
CA GLY A 222 8.27 6.53 -38.05
C GLY A 222 7.32 5.89 -39.06
N THR A 223 6.01 5.94 -38.79
CA THR A 223 5.07 6.25 -39.89
C THR A 223 5.06 7.76 -40.09
N CYS A 224 6.01 8.26 -40.88
CA CYS A 224 5.92 9.60 -41.45
C CYS A 224 4.63 9.69 -42.27
N PHE A 225 3.61 10.36 -41.75
CA PHE A 225 2.45 10.77 -42.53
C PHE A 225 2.89 11.91 -43.45
N PHE A 226 3.28 11.57 -44.67
CA PHE A 226 3.42 12.56 -45.73
C PHE A 226 2.00 12.99 -46.16
N PHE A 227 1.55 14.14 -45.67
CA PHE A 227 0.45 14.86 -46.31
C PHE A 227 0.98 15.42 -47.64
N ASN A 228 0.75 14.71 -48.75
CA ASN A 228 0.89 15.31 -50.08
C ASN A 228 -0.30 16.24 -50.30
N HIS A 229 -0.01 17.52 -50.48
CA HIS A 229 -0.95 18.55 -50.93
C HIS A 229 -1.19 18.48 -52.43
#